data_AF-A0A1A8UKF0-F1
#
_entry.id   AF-A0A1A8UKF0-F1
#
_cell.length_a   1.000
_cell.length_b   1.000
_cell.length_c   1.000
_cell.angle_alpha   90.00
_cell.angle_beta   90.00
_cell.angle_gamma   90.00
#
_symmetry.space_group_name_H-M   'P 1'
#
loop_
_entity.id
_entity.type
_entity.pdbx_description
1 polymer ?
#
loop_
_entity_poly.entity_id
_entity_poly.type
_entity_poly.pdbx_seq_one_letter_code
_entity_poly.pdbx_strand_id
1 'polypeptide(L)'
;KRVLSEMGPPLSETVELASFHSASKGLIGECGLRTGYVELVNLDPSVLKLLDNLFSTNSCAPVLGQLTLDLMINPPQPGDPSYPLFYEETQRIRTTLIQNVRQVFEVVNSLPGFSCQPVEGGVFAFPRVYIPPKAIQKAKEVGMEPDTFYCVRLLEETGVLARPGSEFGQKDG
;
A
#
# COMPACT_ATOMS: atom_id res chain seq x y z
N LYS A 1 10.77 -4.47 -13.53
CA LYS A 1 11.67 -4.99 -14.59
C LYS A 1 11.18 -6.22 -15.35
N ARG A 2 10.67 -7.29 -14.71
CA ARG A 2 10.40 -8.58 -15.39
C ARG A 2 9.62 -8.46 -16.71
N VAL A 3 8.41 -7.90 -16.65
CA VAL A 3 7.56 -7.74 -17.84
C VAL A 3 8.23 -6.86 -18.90
N LEU A 4 8.84 -5.75 -18.48
CA LEU A 4 9.59 -4.87 -19.39
C LEU A 4 10.70 -5.63 -20.13
N SER A 5 11.46 -6.47 -19.44
CA SER A 5 12.49 -7.31 -20.05
C SER A 5 11.91 -8.38 -20.97
N GLU A 6 10.80 -9.02 -20.58
CA GLU A 6 10.11 -10.06 -21.38
C GLU A 6 9.49 -9.52 -22.67
N MET A 7 9.10 -8.24 -22.72
CA MET A 7 8.58 -7.60 -23.92
C MET A 7 9.63 -7.43 -25.03
N GLY A 8 10.91 -7.50 -24.69
CA GLY A 8 12.03 -7.37 -25.64
C GLY A 8 12.16 -5.99 -26.31
N PRO A 9 13.14 -5.83 -27.20
CA PRO A 9 13.37 -4.58 -27.92
C PRO A 9 12.20 -4.24 -28.86
N PRO A 10 11.89 -2.94 -29.06
CA PRO A 10 12.63 -1.79 -28.55
C PRO A 10 12.25 -1.41 -27.11
N LEU A 11 11.17 -1.97 -26.55
CA LEU A 11 10.60 -1.51 -25.28
C LEU A 11 11.54 -1.76 -24.11
N SER A 12 12.12 -2.97 -24.01
CA SER A 12 13.06 -3.34 -22.95
C SER A 12 14.29 -2.44 -22.86
N GLU A 13 14.62 -1.72 -23.94
CA GLU A 13 15.82 -0.87 -24.07
C GLU A 13 15.50 0.62 -23.97
N THR A 14 14.26 1.02 -24.27
CA THR A 14 13.88 2.45 -24.40
C THR A 14 12.99 2.96 -23.29
N VAL A 15 12.20 2.09 -22.65
CA VAL A 15 11.31 2.54 -21.57
C VAL A 15 12.12 2.73 -20.30
N GLU A 16 12.13 3.97 -19.81
CA GLU A 16 12.64 4.33 -18.49
C GLU A 16 11.69 3.81 -17.39
N LEU A 17 12.24 3.13 -16.39
CA LEU A 17 11.45 2.53 -15.30
C LEU A 17 12.12 2.75 -13.95
N ALA A 18 11.35 3.27 -13.00
CA ALA A 18 11.70 3.30 -11.58
C ALA A 18 10.78 2.36 -10.79
N SER A 19 11.34 1.31 -10.19
CA SER A 19 10.60 0.33 -9.39
C SER A 19 10.91 0.52 -7.91
N PHE A 20 9.89 0.75 -7.08
CA PHE A 20 10.05 1.02 -5.65
C PHE A 20 9.68 -0.21 -4.81
N HIS A 21 10.45 -0.45 -3.73
CA HIS A 21 10.09 -1.43 -2.72
C HIS A 21 10.44 -0.92 -1.32
N SER A 22 9.73 -1.41 -0.30
CA SER A 22 9.86 -0.89 1.07
C SER A 22 9.68 -2.01 2.10
N ALA A 23 10.48 -1.96 3.16
CA ALA A 23 10.33 -2.83 4.32
C ALA A 23 9.10 -2.48 5.18
N SER A 24 8.41 -1.36 4.89
CA SER A 24 7.34 -0.85 5.74
C SER A 24 6.01 -1.61 5.64
N LYS A 25 5.86 -2.51 4.67
CA LYS A 25 4.58 -3.17 4.34
C LYS A 25 4.81 -4.66 4.06
N GLY A 26 3.71 -5.39 3.89
CA GLY A 26 3.77 -6.82 3.59
C GLY A 26 4.09 -7.65 4.83
N LEU A 27 4.78 -8.77 4.64
CA LEU A 27 5.06 -9.76 5.67
C LEU A 27 6.06 -9.26 6.72
N ILE A 28 7.00 -8.39 6.33
CA ILE A 28 8.00 -7.81 7.24
C ILE A 28 7.38 -6.66 8.05
N GLY A 29 6.76 -5.68 7.39
CA GLY A 29 5.94 -4.67 8.08
C GLY A 29 6.70 -3.70 9.01
N GLU A 30 8.01 -3.56 8.86
CA GLU A 30 8.90 -2.75 9.71
C GLU A 30 8.84 -1.26 9.37
N CYS A 31 7.66 -0.66 9.50
CA CYS A 31 7.39 0.70 9.05
C CYS A 31 8.22 1.76 9.78
N GLY A 32 8.53 1.55 11.07
CA GLY A 32 9.33 2.44 11.90
C GLY A 32 10.79 2.57 11.48
N LEU A 33 11.32 1.59 10.73
CA LEU A 33 12.72 1.60 10.28
C LEU A 33 12.95 2.48 9.04
N ARG A 34 11.87 3.04 8.48
CA ARG A 34 11.88 4.08 7.44
C ARG A 34 12.80 3.79 6.25
N THR A 35 12.73 2.58 5.73
CA THR A 35 13.65 2.12 4.69
C THR A 35 12.94 1.53 3.46
N GLY A 36 13.61 1.64 2.32
CA GLY A 36 13.17 1.19 1.00
C GLY A 36 14.28 1.37 -0.03
N TYR A 37 14.07 0.85 -1.23
CA TYR A 37 14.97 1.05 -2.36
C TYR A 37 14.20 1.40 -3.63
N VAL A 38 14.91 1.95 -4.59
CA VAL A 38 14.45 2.14 -5.97
C VAL A 38 15.41 1.46 -6.92
N GLU A 39 14.89 0.67 -7.86
CA GLU A 39 15.62 0.11 -8.99
C GLU A 39 15.31 0.95 -10.23
N LEU A 40 16.34 1.53 -10.83
CA LEU A 40 16.26 2.37 -12.02
C LEU A 40 16.74 1.58 -13.24
N VAL A 41 15.96 1.59 -14.32
CA VAL A 41 16.24 0.87 -15.58
C VAL A 41 16.08 1.84 -16.75
N ASN A 42 17.07 1.82 -17.67
CA ASN A 42 17.15 2.65 -18.88
C ASN A 42 17.07 4.17 -18.68
N LEU A 43 17.22 4.65 -17.44
CA LEU A 43 17.08 6.07 -17.13
C LEU A 43 18.09 6.92 -17.91
N ASP A 44 17.63 8.04 -18.45
CA ASP A 44 18.46 9.00 -19.17
C ASP A 44 19.68 9.39 -18.32
N PRO A 45 20.92 9.31 -18.85
CA PRO A 45 22.13 9.62 -18.09
C PRO A 45 22.15 11.02 -17.47
N SER A 46 21.51 12.01 -18.11
CA SER A 46 21.40 13.37 -17.57
C SER A 46 20.49 13.41 -16.34
N VAL A 47 19.41 12.62 -16.33
CA VAL A 47 18.51 12.48 -15.18
C VAL A 47 19.18 11.68 -14.07
N LEU A 48 19.89 10.60 -14.40
CA LEU A 48 20.66 9.81 -13.43
C LEU A 48 21.67 10.68 -12.67
N LYS A 49 22.38 11.57 -13.38
CA LYS A 49 23.31 12.53 -12.76
C LYS A 49 22.62 13.48 -11.77
N LEU A 50 21.39 13.91 -12.05
CA LEU A 50 20.62 14.75 -11.13
C LEU A 50 20.20 13.95 -9.89
N LEU A 51 19.81 12.68 -10.04
CA LEU A 51 19.50 11.80 -8.92
C LEU A 51 20.72 11.51 -8.05
N ASP A 52 21.87 11.24 -8.64
CA ASP A 52 23.12 11.01 -7.90
C ASP A 52 23.50 12.25 -7.07
N ASN A 53 23.35 13.44 -7.64
CA ASN A 53 23.54 14.69 -6.91
C ASN A 53 22.54 14.82 -5.75
N LEU A 54 21.27 14.50 -5.97
CA LEU A 54 20.22 14.55 -4.95
C LEU A 54 20.46 13.56 -3.81
N PHE A 55 20.94 12.35 -4.11
CA PHE A 55 21.26 11.35 -3.10
C PHE A 55 22.57 11.67 -2.36
N SER A 56 23.53 12.31 -3.03
CA SER A 56 24.81 12.68 -2.43
C SER A 56 24.73 13.88 -1.49
N THR A 57 23.69 14.71 -1.57
CA THR A 57 23.50 15.88 -0.68
C THR A 57 22.88 15.50 0.66
N ASN A 58 22.25 14.33 0.78
CA ASN A 58 21.70 13.81 2.02
C ASN A 58 22.68 12.82 2.68
N SER A 59 22.60 12.67 4.01
CA SER A 59 23.25 11.53 4.68
C SER A 59 22.65 10.21 4.18
N CYS A 60 23.42 9.12 4.27
CA CYS A 60 22.93 7.79 3.90
C CYS A 60 21.72 7.36 4.77
N ALA A 61 20.92 6.42 4.26
CA ALA A 61 19.80 5.84 5.01
C ALA A 61 20.29 5.18 6.32
N PRO A 62 19.46 5.12 7.39
CA PRO A 62 19.85 4.48 8.65
C PRO A 62 20.33 3.04 8.43
N VAL A 63 21.47 2.69 9.03
CA VAL A 63 22.11 1.36 8.86
C VAL A 63 21.15 0.22 9.25
N LEU A 64 20.38 0.39 10.32
CA LEU A 64 19.38 -0.61 10.72
C LEU A 64 18.30 -0.83 9.64
N GLY A 65 17.89 0.24 8.95
CA GLY A 65 16.98 0.16 7.81
C GLY A 65 17.64 -0.56 6.62
N GLN A 66 18.92 -0.32 6.35
CA GLN A 66 19.64 -1.03 5.29
C GLN A 66 19.76 -2.53 5.59
N LEU A 67 20.08 -2.91 6.84
CA LEU A 67 20.11 -4.31 7.28
C LEU A 67 18.75 -4.99 7.14
N THR A 68 17.67 -4.27 7.46
CA THR A 68 16.31 -4.81 7.32
C THR A 68 15.96 -5.06 5.85
N LEU A 69 16.39 -4.18 4.94
CA LEU A 69 16.20 -4.41 3.50
C LEU A 69 16.96 -5.65 3.04
N ASP A 70 18.20 -5.83 3.49
CA ASP A 70 19.01 -7.00 3.15
C ASP A 70 18.32 -8.30 3.58
N LEU A 71 17.84 -8.36 4.84
CA LEU A 71 17.08 -9.50 5.34
C LEU A 71 15.74 -9.70 4.61
N MET A 72 15.09 -8.63 4.17
CA MET A 72 13.84 -8.70 3.42
C MET A 72 14.01 -9.33 2.04
N ILE A 73 15.10 -8.98 1.33
CA ILE A 73 15.37 -9.49 -0.02
C ILE A 73 16.10 -10.84 0.00
N ASN A 74 16.78 -11.16 1.10
CA ASN A 74 17.51 -12.40 1.32
C ASN A 74 16.96 -13.17 2.55
N PRO A 75 15.69 -13.64 2.51
CA PRO A 75 15.12 -14.40 3.63
C PRO A 75 15.80 -15.78 3.77
N PRO A 76 15.65 -16.46 4.93
CA PRO A 76 16.10 -17.83 5.10
C PRO A 76 15.61 -18.76 3.99
N GLN A 77 16.44 -19.70 3.58
CA GLN A 77 16.20 -20.65 2.49
C GLN A 77 16.03 -22.09 3.03
N PRO A 78 15.38 -23.00 2.27
CA PRO A 78 15.32 -24.41 2.65
C PRO A 78 16.70 -24.98 2.96
N GLY A 79 16.89 -25.48 4.17
CA GLY A 79 18.18 -25.96 4.68
C GLY A 79 18.81 -25.08 5.75
N ASP A 80 18.42 -23.80 5.83
CA ASP A 80 18.88 -22.91 6.89
C ASP A 80 18.24 -23.27 8.23
N PRO A 81 18.95 -23.10 9.38
CA PRO A 81 18.42 -23.44 10.70
C PRO A 81 17.11 -22.74 11.06
N SER A 82 16.91 -21.50 10.61
CA SER A 82 15.71 -20.69 10.92
C SER A 82 14.59 -20.81 9.89
N TYR A 83 14.82 -21.48 8.75
CA TYR A 83 13.83 -21.57 7.67
C TYR A 83 12.50 -22.19 8.09
N PRO A 84 12.44 -23.31 8.84
CA PRO A 84 11.17 -23.91 9.24
C PRO A 84 10.29 -22.94 10.03
N LEU A 85 10.88 -22.21 10.98
CA LEU A 85 10.18 -21.21 11.78
C LEU A 85 9.73 -20.02 10.94
N PHE A 86 10.63 -19.47 10.13
CA PHE A 86 10.32 -18.35 9.23
C PHE A 86 9.17 -18.69 8.27
N TYR A 87 9.18 -19.90 7.71
CA TYR A 87 8.13 -20.38 6.82
C TYR A 87 6.78 -20.47 7.54
N GLU A 88 6.75 -21.09 8.72
CA GLU A 88 5.53 -21.22 9.53
C GLU A 88 4.93 -19.86 9.88
N GLU A 89 5.75 -18.93 10.39
CA GLU A 89 5.31 -17.58 10.75
C GLU A 89 4.77 -16.81 9.54
N THR A 90 5.48 -16.90 8.41
CA THR A 90 5.08 -16.26 7.16
C THR A 90 3.76 -16.81 6.63
N GLN A 91 3.57 -18.15 6.64
CA GLN A 91 2.32 -18.76 6.20
C GLN A 91 1.16 -18.41 7.13
N ARG A 92 1.40 -18.35 8.45
CA ARG A 92 0.40 -17.94 9.43
C ARG A 92 -0.07 -16.51 9.16
N ILE A 93 0.85 -15.56 9.02
CA ILE A 93 0.52 -14.16 8.72
C ILE A 93 -0.27 -14.05 7.42
N ARG A 94 0.19 -14.73 6.36
CA ARG A 94 -0.49 -14.73 5.05
C ARG A 94 -1.91 -15.28 5.14
N THR A 95 -2.09 -16.38 5.87
CA THR A 95 -3.40 -17.02 6.05
C THR A 95 -4.36 -16.10 6.80
N THR A 96 -3.90 -15.47 7.89
CA THR A 96 -4.68 -14.49 8.64
C THR A 96 -5.07 -13.29 7.76
N LEU A 97 -4.15 -12.76 6.96
CA LEU A 97 -4.46 -11.64 6.05
C LEU A 97 -5.53 -12.03 5.02
N ILE A 98 -5.42 -13.20 4.40
CA ILE A 98 -6.42 -13.69 3.42
C ILE A 98 -7.78 -13.86 4.08
N GLN A 99 -7.83 -14.42 5.29
CA GLN A 99 -9.07 -14.60 6.04
C GLN A 99 -9.71 -13.24 6.39
N ASN A 100 -8.92 -12.30 6.91
CA ASN A 100 -9.41 -10.96 7.27
C ASN A 100 -9.94 -10.21 6.03
N VAL A 101 -9.23 -10.29 4.91
CA VAL A 101 -9.67 -9.67 3.65
C VAL A 101 -11.03 -10.21 3.20
N ARG A 102 -11.22 -11.54 3.26
CA ARG A 102 -12.50 -12.17 2.92
C ARG A 102 -13.62 -11.72 3.86
N GLN A 103 -13.35 -11.72 5.17
CA GLN A 103 -14.33 -11.28 6.17
C GLN A 103 -14.74 -9.82 5.96
N VAL A 104 -13.77 -8.92 5.74
CA VAL A 104 -14.05 -7.50 5.46
C VAL A 104 -14.92 -7.38 4.21
N PHE A 105 -14.57 -8.08 3.13
CA PHE A 105 -15.35 -8.06 1.89
C PHE A 105 -16.79 -8.54 2.09
N GLU A 106 -16.98 -9.66 2.79
CA GLU A 106 -18.31 -10.23 3.07
C GLU A 106 -19.16 -9.32 3.97
N VAL A 107 -18.59 -8.86 5.08
CA VAL A 107 -19.29 -8.00 6.04
C VAL A 107 -19.68 -6.69 5.37
N VAL A 108 -18.74 -6.00 4.72
CA VAL A 108 -19.01 -4.71 4.09
C VAL A 108 -20.08 -4.82 3.01
N ASN A 109 -20.03 -5.85 2.17
CA ASN A 109 -21.05 -6.06 1.13
C ASN A 109 -22.40 -6.55 1.67
N SER A 110 -22.46 -7.03 2.92
CA SER A 110 -23.73 -7.36 3.58
C SER A 110 -24.48 -6.13 4.13
N LEU A 111 -23.79 -4.99 4.28
CA LEU A 111 -24.37 -3.77 4.83
C LEU A 111 -25.26 -3.05 3.80
N PRO A 112 -26.48 -2.64 4.16
CA PRO A 112 -27.35 -1.88 3.25
C PRO A 112 -26.70 -0.56 2.82
N GLY A 113 -26.67 -0.32 1.51
CA GLY A 113 -26.07 0.89 0.93
C GLY A 113 -24.55 0.84 0.79
N PHE A 114 -23.90 -0.29 1.10
CA PHE A 114 -22.47 -0.49 0.88
C PHE A 114 -22.22 -1.41 -0.32
N SER A 115 -21.10 -1.17 -1.00
CA SER A 115 -20.56 -2.04 -2.03
C SER A 115 -19.04 -1.95 -2.01
N CYS A 116 -18.34 -3.08 -2.05
CA CYS A 116 -16.89 -3.11 -2.10
C CYS A 116 -16.42 -4.13 -3.13
N GLN A 117 -15.38 -3.78 -3.89
CA GLN A 117 -14.71 -4.73 -4.78
C GLN A 117 -13.86 -5.72 -3.95
N PRO A 118 -13.57 -6.92 -4.48
CA PRO A 118 -12.62 -7.83 -3.86
C PRO A 118 -11.25 -7.16 -3.71
N VAL A 119 -10.63 -7.32 -2.53
CA VAL A 119 -9.28 -6.79 -2.29
C VAL A 119 -8.27 -7.84 -2.76
N GLU A 120 -7.68 -7.61 -3.93
CA GLU A 120 -6.72 -8.53 -4.54
C GLU A 120 -5.27 -8.30 -4.08
N GLY A 121 -5.00 -7.17 -3.43
CA GLY A 121 -3.68 -6.82 -2.93
C GLY A 121 -3.73 -5.69 -1.91
N GLY A 122 -2.67 -5.60 -1.10
CA GLY A 122 -2.60 -4.63 -0.01
C GLY A 122 -3.43 -5.04 1.21
N VAL A 123 -3.75 -4.07 2.06
CA VAL A 123 -4.45 -4.25 3.35
C VAL A 123 -5.62 -3.29 3.54
N PHE A 124 -6.04 -2.61 2.47
CA PHE A 124 -7.10 -1.61 2.50
C PHE A 124 -8.25 -2.05 1.60
N ALA A 125 -9.46 -1.96 2.14
CA ALA A 125 -10.69 -2.01 1.36
C ALA A 125 -11.16 -0.58 1.08
N PHE A 126 -11.76 -0.35 -0.08
CA PHE A 126 -12.29 0.96 -0.47
C PHE A 126 -13.78 0.83 -0.81
N PRO A 127 -14.65 0.77 0.23
CA PRO A 127 -16.08 0.61 0.02
C PRO A 127 -16.71 1.87 -0.55
N ARG A 128 -17.61 1.68 -1.50
CA ARG A 128 -18.60 2.69 -1.90
C ARG A 128 -19.75 2.68 -0.91
N VAL A 129 -20.05 3.86 -0.38
CA VAL A 129 -21.21 4.09 0.49
C VAL A 129 -22.22 4.94 -0.26
N TYR A 130 -23.46 4.47 -0.35
CA TYR A 130 -24.57 5.25 -0.85
C TYR A 130 -25.04 6.19 0.27
N ILE A 131 -24.69 7.47 0.16
CA ILE A 131 -25.06 8.49 1.14
C ILE A 131 -26.41 9.11 0.73
N PRO A 132 -27.46 9.02 1.55
CA PRO A 132 -28.77 9.55 1.20
C PRO A 132 -28.74 11.08 1.03
N PRO A 133 -29.63 11.67 0.18
CA PRO A 133 -29.67 13.11 -0.06
C PRO A 133 -29.80 13.97 1.21
N LYS A 134 -30.52 13.49 2.22
CA LYS A 134 -30.65 14.17 3.52
C LYS A 134 -29.30 14.28 4.26
N ALA A 135 -28.49 13.23 4.22
CA ALA A 135 -27.17 13.23 4.84
C ALA A 135 -26.19 14.12 4.05
N ILE A 136 -26.28 14.14 2.72
CA ILE A 136 -25.52 15.07 1.86
C ILE A 136 -25.87 16.52 2.18
N GLN A 137 -27.16 16.84 2.32
CA GLN A 137 -27.59 18.18 2.70
C GLN A 137 -27.07 18.56 4.09
N LYS A 138 -27.12 17.62 5.05
CA LYS A 138 -26.62 17.87 6.40
C LYS A 138 -25.11 18.13 6.42
N ALA A 139 -24.35 17.37 5.64
CA ALA A 139 -22.92 17.60 5.46
C ALA A 139 -22.64 19.01 4.91
N LYS A 140 -23.42 19.46 3.91
CA LYS A 140 -23.32 20.82 3.36
C LYS A 140 -23.64 21.91 4.40
N GLU A 141 -24.65 21.72 5.24
CA GLU A 141 -25.00 22.67 6.31
C GLU A 141 -23.85 22.89 7.30
N VAL A 142 -23.05 21.85 7.56
CA VAL A 142 -21.89 21.92 8.45
C VAL A 142 -20.57 22.18 7.71
N GLY A 143 -20.64 22.47 6.40
CA GLY A 143 -19.47 22.80 5.58
C GLY A 143 -18.50 21.64 5.35
N MET A 144 -18.99 20.39 5.35
CA MET A 144 -18.18 19.18 5.13
C MET A 144 -18.58 18.46 3.84
N GLU A 145 -17.62 17.77 3.24
CA GLU A 145 -17.90 16.76 2.21
C GLU A 145 -18.73 15.61 2.81
N PRO A 146 -19.66 14.99 2.05
CA PRO A 146 -20.57 13.98 2.59
C PRO A 146 -19.88 12.77 3.24
N ASP A 147 -18.78 12.31 2.66
CA ASP A 147 -18.01 11.18 3.18
C ASP A 147 -17.18 11.55 4.42
N THR A 148 -16.63 12.77 4.47
CA THR A 148 -15.98 13.31 5.65
C THR A 148 -16.96 13.40 6.80
N PHE A 149 -18.17 13.91 6.54
CA PHE A 149 -19.24 13.94 7.52
C PHE A 149 -19.58 12.52 8.03
N TYR A 150 -19.70 11.54 7.13
CA TYR A 150 -19.92 10.14 7.51
C TYR A 150 -18.79 9.58 8.40
N CYS A 151 -17.52 9.78 8.02
CA CYS A 151 -16.36 9.29 8.77
C CYS A 151 -16.24 9.95 10.16
N VAL A 152 -16.55 11.24 10.28
CA VAL A 152 -16.57 11.94 11.58
C VAL A 152 -17.67 11.36 12.47
N ARG A 153 -18.89 11.19 11.95
CA ARG A 153 -19.99 10.58 12.72
C ARG A 153 -19.69 9.14 13.13
N LEU A 154 -19.09 8.35 12.25
CA LEU A 154 -18.65 6.98 12.55
C LEU A 154 -17.67 6.97 13.72
N LEU A 155 -16.67 7.87 13.70
CA LEU A 155 -15.71 8.02 14.78
C LEU A 155 -16.37 8.45 16.10
N GLU A 156 -17.21 9.48 16.07
CA GLU A 156 -17.88 10.02 17.26
C GLU A 156 -18.82 9.01 17.93
N GLU A 157 -19.55 8.21 17.13
CA GLU A 157 -20.58 7.30 17.65
C GLU A 157 -20.04 5.91 18.00
N THR A 158 -18.99 5.44 17.31
CA THR A 158 -18.52 4.05 17.43
C THR A 158 -17.05 3.92 17.79
N GLY A 159 -16.27 5.01 17.75
CA GLY A 159 -14.82 4.98 17.91
C GLY A 159 -14.07 4.42 16.71
N VAL A 160 -14.76 4.09 15.61
CA VAL A 160 -14.13 3.56 14.40
C VAL A 160 -13.62 4.71 13.54
N LEU A 161 -12.29 4.80 13.41
CA LEU A 161 -11.63 5.76 12.53
C LEU A 161 -11.52 5.20 11.11
N ALA A 162 -12.16 5.87 10.16
CA ALA A 162 -12.02 5.62 8.73
C ALA A 162 -11.54 6.89 8.01
N ARG A 163 -10.95 6.73 6.82
CA ARG A 163 -10.53 7.86 5.97
C ARG A 163 -11.60 8.12 4.90
N PRO A 164 -12.01 9.38 4.68
CA PRO A 164 -13.00 9.70 3.65
C PRO A 164 -12.41 9.53 2.24
N GLY A 165 -13.26 9.16 1.29
CA GLY A 165 -12.85 8.91 -0.11
C GLY A 165 -12.37 10.18 -0.83
N SER A 166 -12.89 11.33 -0.44
CA SER A 166 -12.55 12.66 -0.95
C SER A 166 -11.06 13.00 -0.82
N GLU A 167 -10.36 12.43 0.17
CA GLU A 167 -8.90 12.60 0.31
C GLU A 167 -8.09 11.82 -0.73
N PHE A 168 -8.66 10.79 -1.34
CA PHE A 168 -7.98 9.92 -2.32
C PHE A 168 -8.32 10.27 -3.76
N GLY A 169 -9.24 11.24 -3.97
CA GLY A 169 -9.80 11.54 -5.29
C GLY A 169 -10.76 10.44 -5.73
N GLN A 170 -12.06 10.74 -5.69
CA GLN A 170 -13.11 9.83 -6.14
C GLN A 170 -13.94 10.49 -7.24
N LYS A 171 -14.64 9.68 -8.02
CA LYS A 171 -15.57 10.16 -9.05
C LYS A 171 -16.71 10.95 -8.39
N ASP A 172 -17.11 12.05 -9.01
CA ASP A 172 -18.32 12.79 -8.62
C ASP A 172 -19.56 11.87 -8.64
N GLY A 173 -20.36 11.91 -7.56
CA GLY A 173 -21.65 11.22 -7.47
C GLY A 173 -21.86 10.39 -6.22
#